data_AF-A0A1B6FKU9-F1
#
_entry.id   AF-A0A1B6FKU9-F1
#
_cell.length_a   1.000
_cell.length_b   1.000
_cell.length_c   1.000
_cell.angle_alpha   90.00
_cell.angle_beta   90.00
_cell.angle_gamma   90.00
#
_symmetry.space_group_name_H-M   'P 1'
#
loop_
_entity.id
_entity.type
_entity.pdbx_description
1 polymer ?
#
loop_
_entity_poly.entity_id
_entity_poly.type
_entity_poly.pdbx_seq_one_letter_code
_entity_poly.pdbx_strand_id
1 'polypeptide(L)'
;MELNPEHFFTNLQYVLQTRPGLSKLENYTVHCVLKKSSDKLKIIESLMPGKEKSKPGICYQPLSLKLEEVKIKVVPPEWKTAEVLLASTRVKNITGFLLKVLEETIAEIESNGSYNYLDYTLNCENWQQFDKILLKEENIQYNKIVKDLKEKIKNCKFDFKKTQSFLLEMTGPCLDRELTNVYVQEESEKQHNLVKEQTRIEQNFLQLKEKEDEVQQSIETQNSDTIQENRIHGELQFYLKTVINELQDKVNYWTNRYNKEIEMLDVDLLQTTSKIEELKKNREETLEEFNMKQEKMAKLQKESDEQERLMRRKQVMSRAAVIIQTWWRKILIKRLFKRKSEANMVKGKGKKKLGKKK
;
A
#
# COMPACT_ATOMS: atom_id res chain seq x y z
N MET A 1 60.32 6.48 -71.32
CA MET A 1 61.24 5.53 -71.97
C MET A 1 62.31 5.23 -70.96
N GLU A 2 62.35 4.01 -70.43
CA GLU A 2 63.36 3.60 -69.46
C GLU A 2 64.65 3.29 -70.23
N LEU A 3 65.62 4.19 -70.14
CA LEU A 3 66.99 3.95 -70.62
C LEU A 3 67.65 2.96 -69.67
N ASN A 4 67.48 1.66 -69.93
CA ASN A 4 68.12 0.62 -69.12
C ASN A 4 69.65 0.71 -69.30
N PRO A 5 70.41 1.12 -68.26
CA PRO A 5 71.84 1.39 -68.40
C PRO A 5 72.63 0.12 -68.77
N GLU A 6 72.22 -1.06 -68.29
CA GLU A 6 72.91 -2.33 -68.55
C GLU A 6 72.89 -2.69 -70.05
N HIS A 7 71.78 -2.39 -70.73
CA HIS A 7 71.65 -2.62 -72.16
C HIS A 7 72.44 -1.59 -73.01
N PHE A 8 72.78 -0.44 -72.42
CA PHE A 8 73.70 0.53 -73.04
C PHE A 8 75.16 0.13 -72.83
N PHE A 9 75.57 -0.28 -71.62
CA PHE A 9 76.97 -0.69 -71.38
C PHE A 9 77.38 -1.93 -72.17
N THR A 10 76.49 -2.90 -72.35
CA THR A 10 76.72 -4.06 -73.24
C THR A 10 76.87 -3.65 -74.71
N ASN A 11 76.02 -2.74 -75.20
CA ASN A 11 76.16 -2.18 -76.55
C ASN A 11 77.43 -1.32 -76.70
N LEU A 12 77.80 -0.52 -75.69
CA LEU A 12 79.03 0.28 -75.71
C LEU A 12 80.26 -0.64 -75.79
N GLN A 13 80.30 -1.71 -74.99
CA GLN A 13 81.37 -2.70 -75.01
C GLN A 13 81.50 -3.37 -76.39
N TYR A 14 80.38 -3.64 -77.07
CA TYR A 14 80.36 -4.17 -78.44
C TYR A 14 80.84 -3.15 -79.50
N VAL A 15 80.43 -1.88 -79.40
CA VAL A 15 80.88 -0.79 -80.29
C VAL A 15 82.37 -0.50 -80.12
N LEU A 16 82.88 -0.59 -78.89
CA LEU A 16 84.31 -0.45 -78.59
C LEU A 16 85.15 -1.63 -79.12
N GLN A 17 84.62 -2.85 -79.10
CA GLN A 17 85.30 -4.04 -79.64
C GLN A 17 85.36 -4.10 -81.17
N THR A 18 84.53 -3.32 -81.88
CA THR A 18 84.41 -3.36 -83.36
C THR A 18 85.14 -2.21 -84.06
N ARG A 19 85.88 -1.38 -83.32
CA ARG A 19 86.56 -0.18 -83.84
C ARG A 19 87.91 -0.54 -84.51
N PRO A 20 88.27 0.07 -85.67
CA PRO A 20 89.58 -0.13 -86.26
C PRO A 20 90.68 0.44 -85.35
N GLY A 21 91.73 -0.34 -85.12
CA GLY A 21 92.90 0.07 -84.35
C GLY A 21 93.69 1.20 -85.01
N LEU A 22 94.39 2.00 -84.20
CA LEU A 22 95.22 3.12 -84.64
C LEU A 22 96.38 2.62 -85.54
N SER A 23 96.83 3.46 -86.49
CA SER A 23 98.00 3.10 -87.30
C SER A 23 99.27 3.06 -86.44
N LYS A 24 100.31 2.34 -86.89
CA LYS A 24 101.56 2.18 -86.13
C LYS A 24 102.22 3.51 -85.75
N LEU A 25 102.13 4.54 -86.59
CA LEU A 25 102.71 5.86 -86.34
C LEU A 25 101.88 6.66 -85.33
N GLU A 26 100.55 6.58 -85.43
CA GLU A 26 99.63 7.22 -84.48
C GLU A 26 99.76 6.59 -83.09
N ASN A 27 99.81 5.26 -83.01
CA ASN A 27 100.03 4.54 -81.74
C ASN A 27 101.30 5.01 -81.03
N TYR A 28 102.45 5.07 -81.72
CA TYR A 28 103.70 5.57 -81.11
C TYR A 28 103.58 7.03 -80.65
N THR A 29 102.89 7.87 -81.42
CA THR A 29 102.73 9.30 -81.10
C THR A 29 101.83 9.51 -79.89
N VAL A 30 100.66 8.86 -79.88
CA VAL A 30 99.68 8.88 -78.78
C VAL A 30 100.31 8.28 -77.52
N HIS A 31 101.00 7.14 -77.63
CA HIS A 31 101.72 6.51 -76.51
C HIS A 31 102.74 7.45 -75.88
N CYS A 32 103.60 8.10 -76.67
CA CYS A 32 104.57 9.08 -76.17
C CYS A 32 103.90 10.25 -75.43
N VAL A 33 102.78 10.75 -75.95
CA VAL A 33 102.02 11.87 -75.34
C VAL A 33 101.32 11.44 -74.05
N LEU A 34 100.67 10.27 -74.03
CA LEU A 34 100.01 9.74 -72.84
C LEU A 34 101.03 9.38 -71.75
N LYS A 35 102.16 8.75 -72.11
CA LYS A 35 103.25 8.42 -71.18
C LYS A 35 103.83 9.69 -70.55
N LYS A 36 104.17 10.69 -71.37
CA LYS A 36 104.61 12.03 -70.89
C LYS A 36 103.56 12.75 -70.02
N SER A 37 102.28 12.44 -70.19
CA SER A 37 101.19 12.99 -69.37
C SER A 37 101.00 12.21 -68.07
N SER A 38 101.13 10.89 -68.09
CA SER A 38 101.17 10.02 -66.92
C SER A 38 102.37 10.35 -66.02
N ASP A 39 103.57 10.52 -66.59
CA ASP A 39 104.78 10.92 -65.86
C ASP A 39 104.60 12.29 -65.16
N LYS A 40 103.98 13.26 -65.85
CA LYS A 40 103.61 14.56 -65.24
C LYS A 40 102.59 14.41 -64.11
N LEU A 41 101.60 13.54 -64.26
CA LEU A 41 100.60 13.28 -63.21
C LEU A 41 101.19 12.53 -62.01
N LYS A 42 102.15 11.63 -62.21
CA LYS A 42 102.93 10.96 -61.15
C LYS A 42 103.74 11.97 -60.33
N ILE A 43 104.35 12.95 -61.00
CA ILE A 43 105.03 14.07 -60.33
C ILE A 43 104.02 14.88 -59.49
N ILE A 44 102.84 15.21 -60.04
CA ILE A 44 101.80 15.94 -59.30
C ILE A 44 101.25 15.13 -58.11
N GLU A 45 101.05 13.82 -58.25
CA GLU A 45 100.56 12.95 -57.18
C GLU A 45 101.58 12.79 -56.03
N SER A 46 102.88 12.69 -56.36
CA SER A 46 103.95 12.59 -55.35
C SER A 46 104.13 13.88 -54.52
N LEU A 47 103.77 15.04 -55.07
CA LEU A 47 103.76 16.34 -54.39
C LEU A 47 102.52 16.57 -53.52
N MET A 48 101.50 15.69 -53.57
CA MET A 48 100.20 15.88 -52.91
C MET A 48 100.05 15.03 -51.64
N PRO A 49 99.92 15.62 -50.44
CA PRO A 49 99.87 14.87 -49.18
C PRO A 49 98.60 14.02 -49.04
N GLY A 50 98.77 12.78 -48.56
CA GLY A 50 97.68 11.85 -48.23
C GLY A 50 98.00 10.41 -48.65
N LYS A 51 97.48 9.42 -47.90
CA LYS A 51 97.63 7.99 -48.23
C LYS A 51 96.82 7.62 -49.47
N GLU A 52 97.37 6.74 -50.30
CA GLU A 52 96.63 6.04 -51.34
C GLU A 52 95.42 5.33 -50.74
N LYS A 53 94.28 5.46 -51.41
CA LYS A 53 93.11 4.61 -51.19
C LYS A 53 92.85 3.90 -52.50
N SER A 54 93.13 2.60 -52.56
CA SER A 54 92.74 1.75 -53.67
C SER A 54 91.22 1.79 -53.82
N LYS A 55 90.73 2.56 -54.80
CA LYS A 55 89.32 2.51 -55.19
C LYS A 55 89.05 1.20 -55.95
N PRO A 56 87.84 0.62 -55.82
CA PRO A 56 87.43 -0.51 -56.64
C PRO A 56 87.53 -0.18 -58.15
N GLY A 57 87.53 -1.22 -58.99
CA GLY A 57 87.63 -1.10 -60.44
C GLY A 57 86.59 -0.16 -61.04
N ILE A 58 86.93 0.49 -62.16
CA ILE A 58 86.07 1.49 -62.78
C ILE A 58 84.91 0.79 -63.48
N CYS A 59 83.76 0.76 -62.80
CA CYS A 59 82.49 0.33 -63.37
C CYS A 59 81.45 1.41 -63.03
N TYR A 60 80.54 1.69 -63.97
CA TYR A 60 79.43 2.58 -63.71
C TYR A 60 78.52 2.01 -62.62
N GLN A 61 78.17 2.86 -61.65
CA GLN A 61 77.17 2.57 -60.63
C GLN A 61 76.15 3.72 -60.63
N PRO A 62 74.85 3.43 -60.82
CA PRO A 62 73.76 4.39 -60.65
C PRO A 62 73.85 5.13 -59.30
N LEU A 63 73.52 6.42 -59.28
CA LEU A 63 73.56 7.22 -58.05
C LEU A 63 72.53 6.74 -57.02
N SER A 64 71.43 6.12 -57.45
CA SER A 64 70.44 5.50 -56.57
C SER A 64 71.06 4.48 -55.60
N LEU A 65 71.95 3.61 -56.09
CA LEU A 65 72.67 2.62 -55.29
C LEU A 65 73.79 3.24 -54.44
N LYS A 66 74.40 4.34 -54.88
CA LYS A 66 75.40 5.08 -54.09
C LYS A 66 74.79 5.84 -52.90
N LEU A 67 73.50 6.16 -52.95
CA LEU A 67 72.83 6.96 -51.92
C LEU A 67 72.52 6.18 -50.64
N GLU A 68 72.37 4.85 -50.70
CA GLU A 68 72.13 4.01 -49.51
C GLU A 68 73.32 3.98 -48.53
N GLU A 69 74.55 4.19 -49.02
CA GLU A 69 75.76 4.22 -48.17
C GLU A 69 76.03 5.59 -47.51
N VAL A 70 75.31 6.66 -47.90
CA VAL A 70 75.55 8.02 -47.40
C VAL A 70 74.93 8.22 -46.01
N LYS A 71 75.59 7.65 -44.99
CA LYS A 71 75.43 8.12 -43.61
C LYS A 71 75.80 9.59 -43.55
N ILE A 72 74.81 10.46 -43.36
CA ILE A 72 74.97 11.91 -43.25
C ILE A 72 75.86 12.21 -42.04
N LYS A 73 77.16 12.39 -42.29
CA LYS A 73 78.08 12.97 -41.31
C LYS A 73 77.83 14.48 -41.29
N VAL A 74 77.17 14.94 -40.23
CA VAL A 74 77.12 16.36 -39.88
C VAL A 74 78.56 16.85 -39.75
N VAL A 75 78.96 17.79 -40.60
CA VAL A 75 80.32 18.37 -40.59
C VAL A 75 80.31 19.62 -39.69
N PRO A 76 81.13 19.69 -38.62
CA PRO A 76 81.19 20.86 -37.73
C PRO A 76 81.72 22.13 -38.43
N PRO A 77 81.34 23.34 -37.97
CA PRO A 77 81.46 24.58 -38.74
C PRO A 77 82.76 25.37 -38.50
N GLU A 78 83.93 24.81 -38.82
CA GLU A 78 85.23 25.52 -38.74
C GLU A 78 86.00 25.44 -40.07
N TRP A 79 85.52 26.15 -41.09
CA TRP A 79 85.98 25.96 -42.49
C TRP A 79 86.82 27.13 -43.01
N LYS A 80 88.14 27.01 -42.86
CA LYS A 80 89.11 27.56 -43.82
C LYS A 80 90.20 26.52 -44.16
N THR A 81 90.68 25.78 -43.16
CA THR A 81 91.57 24.62 -43.35
C THR A 81 90.83 23.38 -43.88
N ALA A 82 89.56 23.17 -43.50
CA ALA A 82 88.76 22.03 -43.95
C ALA A 82 88.49 22.05 -45.47
N GLU A 83 88.20 23.21 -46.06
CA GLU A 83 88.01 23.33 -47.51
C GLU A 83 89.29 23.03 -48.28
N VAL A 84 90.45 23.51 -47.81
CA VAL A 84 91.75 23.22 -48.44
C VAL A 84 92.08 21.73 -48.37
N LEU A 85 91.80 21.05 -47.25
CA LEU A 85 91.98 19.60 -47.11
C LEU A 85 91.00 18.79 -47.97
N LEU A 86 89.73 19.22 -48.06
CA LEU A 86 88.72 18.60 -48.93
C LEU A 86 89.01 18.83 -50.42
N ALA A 87 89.50 20.01 -50.79
CA ALA A 87 89.96 20.30 -52.14
C ALA A 87 91.21 19.48 -52.48
N SER A 88 92.22 19.43 -51.60
CA SER A 88 93.44 18.62 -51.78
C SER A 88 93.12 17.13 -51.91
N THR A 89 92.19 16.59 -51.10
CA THR A 89 91.76 15.19 -51.25
C THR A 89 90.88 14.95 -52.47
N ARG A 90 90.05 15.91 -52.90
CA ARG A 90 89.32 15.81 -54.19
C ARG A 90 90.27 15.82 -55.37
N VAL A 91 91.22 16.75 -55.42
CA VAL A 91 92.24 16.82 -56.48
C VAL A 91 93.09 15.56 -56.47
N LYS A 92 93.56 15.06 -55.32
CA LYS A 92 94.29 13.78 -55.25
C LYS A 92 93.46 12.58 -55.75
N ASN A 93 92.16 12.56 -55.43
CA ASN A 93 91.22 11.55 -55.92
C ASN A 93 90.97 11.62 -57.44
N ILE A 94 91.10 12.81 -58.05
CA ILE A 94 90.98 13.04 -59.48
C ILE A 94 92.30 12.71 -60.19
N THR A 95 93.45 13.15 -59.66
CA THR A 95 94.77 12.84 -60.24
C THR A 95 95.03 11.34 -60.22
N GLY A 96 94.79 10.65 -59.10
CA GLY A 96 94.95 9.18 -59.04
C GLY A 96 93.94 8.41 -59.91
N PHE A 97 92.74 8.95 -60.13
CA PHE A 97 91.78 8.39 -61.08
C PHE A 97 92.28 8.56 -62.53
N LEU A 98 92.65 9.78 -62.92
CA LEU A 98 93.19 10.08 -64.25
C LEU A 98 94.46 9.29 -64.53
N LEU A 99 95.35 9.15 -63.55
CA LEU A 99 96.59 8.39 -63.66
C LEU A 99 96.30 6.91 -63.90
N LYS A 100 95.40 6.29 -63.11
CA LYS A 100 94.96 4.91 -63.35
C LYS A 100 94.32 4.72 -64.73
N VAL A 101 93.45 5.66 -65.15
CA VAL A 101 92.83 5.63 -66.49
C VAL A 101 93.87 5.73 -67.59
N LEU A 102 94.87 6.60 -67.43
CA LEU A 102 95.95 6.76 -68.40
C LEU A 102 96.88 5.54 -68.41
N GLU A 103 97.18 4.92 -67.28
CA GLU A 103 97.99 3.70 -67.23
C GLU A 103 97.29 2.51 -67.91
N GLU A 104 96.00 2.28 -67.62
CA GLU A 104 95.22 1.22 -68.26
C GLU A 104 95.01 1.51 -69.76
N THR A 105 94.85 2.78 -70.17
CA THR A 105 94.79 3.16 -71.60
C THR A 105 96.15 3.01 -72.30
N ILE A 106 97.27 3.34 -71.64
CA ILE A 106 98.62 3.13 -72.20
C ILE A 106 98.87 1.63 -72.41
N ALA A 107 98.49 0.77 -71.46
CA ALA A 107 98.59 -0.68 -71.59
C ALA A 107 97.69 -1.24 -72.71
N GLU A 108 96.48 -0.70 -72.90
CA GLU A 108 95.60 -1.07 -74.03
C GLU A 108 96.21 -0.67 -75.39
N ILE A 109 96.84 0.50 -75.47
CA ILE A 109 97.53 0.98 -76.67
C ILE A 109 98.78 0.15 -76.97
N GLU A 110 99.56 -0.24 -75.95
CA GLU A 110 100.73 -1.11 -76.10
C GLU A 110 100.36 -2.53 -76.56
N SER A 111 99.25 -3.09 -76.07
CA SER A 111 98.83 -4.46 -76.38
C SER A 111 98.00 -4.59 -77.66
N ASN A 112 97.02 -3.71 -77.86
CA ASN A 112 95.98 -3.83 -78.89
C ASN A 112 95.91 -2.64 -79.86
N GLY A 113 96.61 -1.53 -79.59
CA GLY A 113 96.53 -0.32 -80.42
C GLY A 113 95.17 0.37 -80.40
N SER A 114 94.42 0.23 -79.31
CA SER A 114 93.10 0.83 -79.08
C SER A 114 93.05 1.61 -77.77
N TYR A 115 92.06 2.48 -77.62
CA TYR A 115 91.86 3.39 -76.48
C TYR A 115 90.46 3.25 -75.85
N ASN A 116 89.85 2.07 -75.96
CA ASN A 116 88.47 1.85 -75.57
C ASN A 116 88.22 2.10 -74.08
N TYR A 117 89.22 1.90 -73.23
CA TYR A 117 89.14 2.18 -71.80
C TYR A 117 88.89 3.68 -71.53
N LEU A 118 89.54 4.58 -72.27
CA LEU A 118 89.35 6.01 -72.12
C LEU A 118 87.94 6.43 -72.55
N ASP A 119 87.43 5.87 -73.64
CA ASP A 119 86.08 6.16 -74.13
C ASP A 119 85.01 5.55 -73.18
N TYR A 120 85.20 4.33 -72.70
CA TYR A 120 84.35 3.71 -71.67
C TYR A 120 84.27 4.57 -70.40
N THR A 121 85.41 5.05 -69.89
CA THR A 121 85.46 5.86 -68.66
C THR A 121 84.89 7.26 -68.86
N LEU A 122 85.10 7.89 -70.01
CA LEU A 122 84.46 9.17 -70.38
C LEU A 122 82.92 9.03 -70.43
N ASN A 123 82.42 7.96 -71.05
CA ASN A 123 80.98 7.69 -71.11
C ASN A 123 80.40 7.40 -69.71
N CYS A 124 81.11 6.66 -68.86
CA CYS A 124 80.70 6.43 -67.46
C CYS A 124 80.59 7.74 -66.64
N GLU A 125 81.46 8.72 -66.87
CA GLU A 125 81.39 10.03 -66.20
C GLU A 125 80.23 10.86 -66.75
N ASN A 126 80.03 10.91 -68.07
CA ASN A 126 78.89 11.60 -68.70
C ASN A 126 77.55 11.07 -68.16
N TRP A 127 77.38 9.74 -68.07
CA TRP A 127 76.18 9.14 -67.49
C TRP A 127 75.96 9.50 -66.02
N GLN A 128 77.02 9.59 -65.21
CA GLN A 128 76.91 10.04 -63.81
C GLN A 128 76.48 11.51 -63.69
N GLN A 129 76.85 12.38 -64.65
CA GLN A 129 76.36 13.75 -64.70
C GLN A 129 74.89 13.81 -65.12
N PHE A 130 74.45 12.99 -66.09
CA PHE A 130 73.03 12.90 -66.48
C PHE A 130 72.14 12.42 -65.33
N ASP A 131 72.53 11.33 -64.66
CA ASP A 131 71.80 10.76 -63.52
C ASP A 131 71.68 11.77 -62.35
N LYS A 132 72.76 12.53 -62.10
CA LYS A 132 72.77 13.64 -61.13
C LYS A 132 71.90 14.84 -61.53
N ILE A 133 71.67 15.08 -62.82
CA ILE A 133 70.73 16.10 -63.31
C ILE A 133 69.29 15.60 -63.15
N LEU A 134 69.02 14.34 -63.50
CA LEU A 134 67.72 13.70 -63.36
C LEU A 134 67.24 13.73 -61.91
N LEU A 135 68.07 13.24 -60.97
CA LEU A 135 67.78 13.26 -59.53
C LEU A 135 67.50 14.66 -58.96
N LYS A 136 68.13 15.72 -59.53
CA LYS A 136 67.84 17.10 -59.13
C LYS A 136 66.45 17.54 -59.59
N GLU A 137 66.08 17.24 -60.83
CA GLU A 137 64.76 17.58 -61.36
C GLU A 137 63.66 16.81 -60.62
N GLU A 138 63.84 15.49 -60.41
CA GLU A 138 62.93 14.68 -59.60
C GLU A 138 62.76 15.26 -58.20
N ASN A 139 63.85 15.61 -57.51
CA ASN A 139 63.79 16.22 -56.19
C ASN A 139 63.09 17.60 -56.20
N ILE A 140 63.23 18.40 -57.27
CA ILE A 140 62.44 19.63 -57.44
C ILE A 140 60.94 19.30 -57.57
N GLN A 141 60.56 18.29 -58.34
CA GLN A 141 59.16 17.85 -58.48
C GLN A 141 58.59 17.30 -57.15
N TYR A 142 59.33 16.43 -56.45
CA TYR A 142 58.94 15.94 -55.13
C TYR A 142 58.77 17.08 -54.12
N ASN A 143 59.65 18.09 -54.10
CA ASN A 143 59.50 19.23 -53.19
C ASN A 143 58.28 20.10 -53.52
N LYS A 144 57.91 20.27 -54.80
CA LYS A 144 56.65 20.92 -55.20
C LYS A 144 55.45 20.14 -54.64
N ILE A 145 55.39 18.83 -54.90
CA ILE A 145 54.31 17.95 -54.42
C ILE A 145 54.19 18.00 -52.89
N VAL A 146 55.32 17.92 -52.17
CA VAL A 146 55.34 18.01 -50.70
C VAL A 146 54.87 19.37 -50.18
N LYS A 147 55.19 20.47 -50.88
CA LYS A 147 54.69 21.81 -50.55
C LYS A 147 53.17 21.89 -50.73
N ASP A 148 52.66 21.45 -51.88
CA ASP A 148 51.24 21.49 -52.22
C ASP A 148 50.41 20.61 -51.26
N LEU A 149 50.93 19.44 -50.88
CA LEU A 149 50.31 18.57 -49.88
C LEU A 149 50.28 19.22 -48.49
N LYS A 150 51.36 19.88 -48.07
CA LYS A 150 51.40 20.64 -46.79
C LYS A 150 50.38 21.77 -46.79
N GLU A 151 50.20 22.46 -47.91
CA GLU A 151 49.20 23.52 -48.06
C GLU A 151 47.77 22.98 -48.02
N LYS A 152 47.47 21.91 -48.76
CA LYS A 152 46.18 21.20 -48.69
C LYS A 152 45.85 20.73 -47.27
N ILE A 153 46.82 20.18 -46.53
CA ILE A 153 46.65 19.78 -45.12
C ILE A 153 46.35 20.99 -44.23
N LYS A 154 47.03 22.13 -44.45
CA LYS A 154 46.79 23.36 -43.68
C LYS A 154 45.38 23.91 -43.92
N ASN A 155 44.94 23.95 -45.18
CA ASN A 155 43.61 24.45 -45.55
C ASN A 155 42.51 23.52 -45.01
N CYS A 156 42.64 22.21 -45.19
CA CYS A 156 41.72 21.21 -44.63
C CYS A 156 41.60 21.33 -43.09
N LYS A 157 42.71 21.55 -42.36
CA LYS A 157 42.68 21.80 -40.92
C LYS A 157 41.99 23.12 -40.54
N PHE A 158 42.06 24.14 -41.38
CA PHE A 158 41.37 25.41 -41.17
C PHE A 158 39.85 25.25 -41.40
N ASP A 159 39.46 24.63 -42.51
CA ASP A 159 38.06 24.39 -42.86
C ASP A 159 37.36 23.47 -41.85
N PHE A 160 38.07 22.43 -41.36
CA PHE A 160 37.58 21.58 -40.28
C PHE A 160 37.30 22.38 -39.00
N LYS A 161 38.23 23.23 -38.57
CA LYS A 161 38.04 24.08 -37.38
C LYS A 161 36.87 25.05 -37.55
N LYS A 162 36.73 25.67 -38.72
CA LYS A 162 35.62 26.59 -39.05
C LYS A 162 34.27 25.86 -39.03
N THR A 163 34.22 24.63 -39.55
CA THR A 163 33.03 23.79 -39.52
C THR A 163 32.70 23.36 -38.09
N GLN A 164 33.70 22.98 -37.30
CA GLN A 164 33.54 22.62 -35.89
C GLN A 164 33.02 23.79 -35.04
N SER A 165 33.56 25.00 -35.22
CA SER A 165 33.09 26.18 -34.49
C SER A 165 31.66 26.55 -34.88
N PHE A 166 31.33 26.52 -36.18
CA PHE A 166 29.97 26.79 -36.66
C PHE A 166 28.96 25.77 -36.11
N LEU A 167 29.30 24.47 -36.14
CA LEU A 167 28.43 23.44 -35.56
C LEU A 167 28.24 23.64 -34.06
N LEU A 168 29.31 23.95 -33.31
CA LEU A 168 29.22 24.21 -31.86
C LEU A 168 28.35 25.44 -31.53
N GLU A 169 28.50 26.52 -32.30
CA GLU A 169 27.74 27.77 -32.16
C GLU A 169 26.25 27.58 -32.50
N MET A 170 25.93 26.72 -33.47
CA MET A 170 24.55 26.41 -33.84
C MET A 170 23.89 25.37 -32.92
N THR A 171 24.60 24.32 -32.50
CA THR A 171 24.01 23.22 -31.72
C THR A 171 24.07 23.42 -30.22
N GLY A 172 25.09 24.11 -29.68
CA GLY A 172 25.22 24.37 -28.24
C GLY A 172 23.97 25.05 -27.65
N PRO A 173 23.56 26.23 -28.14
CA PRO A 173 22.37 26.92 -27.64
C PRO A 173 21.07 26.13 -27.84
N CYS A 174 20.99 25.26 -28.87
CA CYS A 174 19.84 24.37 -29.05
C CYS A 174 19.79 23.30 -27.97
N LEU A 175 20.92 22.63 -27.70
CA LEU A 175 21.04 21.60 -26.66
C LEU A 175 20.86 22.16 -25.25
N ASP A 176 21.43 23.33 -24.96
CA ASP A 176 21.26 24.01 -23.67
C ASP A 176 19.79 24.39 -23.43
N ARG A 177 19.09 24.83 -24.49
CA ARG A 177 17.65 25.13 -24.44
C ARG A 177 16.81 23.88 -24.26
N GLU A 178 17.12 22.80 -24.97
CA GLU A 178 16.45 21.50 -24.83
C GLU A 178 16.59 20.99 -23.38
N LEU A 179 17.81 21.01 -22.83
CA LEU A 179 18.13 20.61 -21.46
C LEU A 179 17.39 21.47 -20.44
N THR A 180 17.38 22.79 -20.63
CA THR A 180 16.66 23.74 -19.76
C THR A 180 15.15 23.50 -19.82
N ASN A 181 14.58 23.25 -21.01
CA ASN A 181 13.16 22.94 -21.18
C ASN A 181 12.77 21.65 -20.45
N VAL A 182 13.56 20.57 -20.60
CA VAL A 182 13.32 19.30 -19.89
C VAL A 182 13.39 19.48 -18.38
N TYR A 183 14.40 20.19 -17.88
CA TYR A 183 14.55 20.46 -16.44
C TYR A 183 13.38 21.29 -15.88
N VAL A 184 12.97 22.35 -16.58
CA VAL A 184 11.81 23.18 -16.20
C VAL A 184 10.53 22.37 -16.25
N GLN A 185 10.36 21.50 -17.26
CA GLN A 185 9.22 20.61 -17.35
C GLN A 185 9.18 19.63 -16.17
N GLU A 186 10.28 18.92 -15.88
CA GLU A 186 10.37 17.95 -14.78
C GLU A 186 10.07 18.59 -13.41
N GLU A 187 10.67 19.74 -13.11
CA GLU A 187 10.40 20.44 -11.85
C GLU A 187 8.95 20.98 -11.82
N SER A 188 8.38 21.42 -12.95
CA SER A 188 6.97 21.85 -13.00
C SER A 188 5.99 20.70 -12.80
N GLU A 189 6.26 19.51 -13.37
CA GLU A 189 5.46 18.31 -13.18
C GLU A 189 5.53 17.82 -11.72
N LYS A 190 6.72 17.87 -11.11
CA LYS A 190 6.95 17.57 -9.70
C LYS A 190 6.18 18.54 -8.78
N GLN A 191 6.27 19.84 -9.02
CA GLN A 191 5.50 20.87 -8.29
C GLN A 191 4.00 20.63 -8.41
N HIS A 192 3.50 20.41 -9.64
CA HIS A 192 2.10 20.11 -9.90
C HIS A 192 1.62 18.84 -9.18
N ASN A 193 2.42 17.77 -9.18
CA ASN A 193 2.10 16.52 -8.51
C ASN A 193 2.06 16.68 -6.97
N LEU A 194 2.97 17.48 -6.39
CA LEU A 194 2.93 17.83 -4.96
C LEU A 194 1.64 18.59 -4.60
N VAL A 195 1.29 19.63 -5.36
CA VAL A 195 0.04 20.41 -5.15
C VAL A 195 -1.19 19.51 -5.31
N LYS A 196 -1.20 18.61 -6.29
CA LYS A 196 -2.29 17.67 -6.55
C LYS A 196 -2.50 16.69 -5.40
N GLU A 197 -1.44 16.08 -4.88
CA GLU A 197 -1.55 15.15 -3.75
C GLU A 197 -1.90 15.89 -2.44
N GLN A 198 -1.34 17.08 -2.20
CA GLN A 198 -1.75 17.94 -1.08
C GLN A 198 -3.25 18.27 -1.14
N THR A 199 -3.75 18.67 -2.32
CA THR A 199 -5.19 18.94 -2.54
C THR A 199 -6.05 17.71 -2.28
N ARG A 200 -5.61 16.51 -2.69
CA ARG A 200 -6.32 15.25 -2.39
C ARG A 200 -6.37 14.96 -0.90
N ILE A 201 -5.27 15.19 -0.17
CA ILE A 201 -5.22 15.00 1.28
C ILE A 201 -6.18 15.97 1.98
N GLU A 202 -6.18 17.25 1.59
CA GLU A 202 -7.08 18.27 2.13
C GLU A 202 -8.56 17.97 1.84
N GLN A 203 -8.89 17.57 0.61
CA GLN A 203 -10.26 17.16 0.24
C GLN A 203 -10.72 15.94 1.04
N ASN A 204 -9.89 14.90 1.17
CA ASN A 204 -10.20 13.73 1.97
C ASN A 204 -10.38 14.07 3.45
N PHE A 205 -9.53 14.94 3.99
CA PHE A 205 -9.63 15.41 5.38
C PHE A 205 -10.95 16.16 5.62
N LEU A 206 -11.35 17.06 4.72
CA LEU A 206 -12.63 17.78 4.82
C LEU A 206 -13.82 16.83 4.73
N GLN A 207 -13.82 15.86 3.81
CA GLN A 207 -14.90 14.86 3.69
C GLN A 207 -14.99 13.91 4.89
N LEU A 208 -13.86 13.55 5.50
CA LEU A 208 -13.84 12.75 6.72
C LEU A 208 -14.38 13.56 7.90
N LYS A 209 -13.96 14.82 8.02
CA LYS A 209 -14.43 15.72 9.07
C LYS A 209 -15.93 16.02 8.96
N GLU A 210 -16.45 16.27 7.76
CA GLU A 210 -17.89 16.48 7.54
C GLU A 210 -18.72 15.28 8.03
N LYS A 211 -18.27 14.05 7.72
CA LYS A 211 -18.90 12.82 8.22
C LYS A 211 -18.73 12.60 9.73
N GLU A 212 -17.61 13.03 10.30
CA GLU A 212 -17.38 12.99 11.74
C GLU A 212 -18.33 13.97 12.46
N ASP A 213 -18.48 15.19 11.94
CA ASP A 213 -19.41 16.21 12.43
C ASP A 213 -20.89 15.75 12.27
N GLU A 214 -21.27 15.09 11.16
CA GLU A 214 -22.60 14.46 10.97
C GLU A 214 -22.89 13.37 12.01
N VAL A 215 -21.93 12.46 12.24
CA VAL A 215 -22.07 11.37 13.23
C VAL A 215 -22.14 11.94 14.64
N GLN A 216 -21.33 12.95 14.95
CA GLN A 216 -21.34 13.62 16.24
C GLN A 216 -22.69 14.30 16.52
N GLN A 217 -23.27 15.02 15.56
CA GLN A 217 -24.61 15.61 15.69
C GLN A 217 -25.71 14.55 15.88
N SER A 218 -25.59 13.41 15.20
CA SER A 218 -26.49 12.26 15.38
C SER A 218 -26.42 11.68 16.80
N ILE A 219 -25.19 11.51 17.33
CA ILE A 219 -24.95 11.06 18.72
C ILE A 219 -25.52 12.06 19.73
N GLU A 220 -25.31 13.37 19.54
CA GLU A 220 -25.84 14.41 20.42
C GLU A 220 -27.37 14.45 20.42
N THR A 221 -27.99 14.29 19.25
CA THR A 221 -29.46 14.19 19.11
C THR A 221 -29.99 12.96 19.84
N GLN A 222 -29.42 11.78 19.59
CA GLN A 222 -29.83 10.53 20.25
C GLN A 222 -29.62 10.57 21.78
N ASN A 223 -28.57 11.23 22.26
CA ASN A 223 -28.35 11.43 23.69
C ASN A 223 -29.42 12.36 24.29
N SER A 224 -29.79 13.45 23.60
CA SER A 224 -30.89 14.33 24.03
C SER A 224 -32.22 13.58 24.12
N ASP A 225 -32.56 12.81 23.08
CA ASP A 225 -33.77 11.98 23.04
C ASP A 225 -33.77 10.94 24.16
N THR A 226 -32.63 10.28 24.40
CA THR A 226 -32.45 9.32 25.50
C THR A 226 -32.63 9.96 26.88
N ILE A 227 -32.13 11.18 27.09
CA ILE A 227 -32.34 11.93 28.34
C ILE A 227 -33.82 12.28 28.52
N GLN A 228 -34.50 12.69 27.45
CA GLN A 228 -35.93 12.99 27.48
C GLN A 228 -36.78 11.73 27.74
N GLU A 229 -36.49 10.60 27.10
CA GLU A 229 -37.17 9.33 27.33
C GLU A 229 -36.99 8.85 28.77
N ASN A 230 -35.76 8.86 29.29
CA ASN A 230 -35.49 8.50 30.69
C ASN A 230 -36.24 9.39 31.69
N ARG A 231 -36.38 10.69 31.39
CA ARG A 231 -37.18 11.60 32.21
C ARG A 231 -38.67 11.22 32.18
N ILE A 232 -39.25 11.04 30.99
CA ILE A 232 -40.66 10.64 30.82
C ILE A 232 -40.92 9.29 31.51
N HIS A 233 -39.98 8.35 31.39
CA HIS A 233 -40.04 7.05 32.05
C HIS A 233 -40.04 7.19 33.58
N GLY A 234 -39.19 8.06 34.14
CA GLY A 234 -39.18 8.37 35.58
C GLY A 234 -40.48 9.01 36.07
N GLU A 235 -41.02 9.98 35.32
CA GLU A 235 -42.32 10.62 35.62
C GLU A 235 -43.47 9.59 35.56
N LEU A 236 -43.46 8.69 34.57
CA LEU A 236 -44.45 7.61 34.43
C LEU A 236 -44.34 6.57 35.55
N GLN A 237 -43.13 6.14 35.92
CA GLN A 237 -42.91 5.24 37.06
C GLN A 237 -43.42 5.86 38.37
N PHE A 238 -43.15 7.15 38.60
CA PHE A 238 -43.63 7.87 39.78
C PHE A 238 -45.16 7.95 39.83
N TYR A 239 -45.79 8.27 38.69
CA TYR A 239 -47.25 8.26 38.57
C TYR A 239 -47.85 6.87 38.86
N LEU A 240 -47.33 5.82 38.21
CA LEU A 240 -47.79 4.45 38.42
C LEU A 240 -47.64 4.01 39.88
N LYS A 241 -46.51 4.32 40.52
CA LYS A 241 -46.29 4.03 41.94
C LYS A 241 -47.29 4.76 42.85
N THR A 242 -47.60 6.02 42.54
CA THR A 242 -48.61 6.81 43.27
C THR A 242 -50.00 6.16 43.14
N VAL A 243 -50.42 5.79 41.93
CA VAL A 243 -51.71 5.13 41.68
C VAL A 243 -51.79 3.75 42.36
N ILE A 244 -50.70 2.96 42.34
CA ILE A 244 -50.62 1.68 43.04
C ILE A 244 -50.81 1.87 44.55
N ASN A 245 -50.13 2.84 45.16
CA ASN A 245 -50.29 3.14 46.58
C ASN A 245 -51.72 3.58 46.92
N GLU A 246 -52.32 4.48 46.13
CA GLU A 246 -53.72 4.88 46.34
C GLU A 246 -54.71 3.71 46.25
N LEU A 247 -54.47 2.76 45.34
CA LEU A 247 -55.30 1.57 45.20
C LEU A 247 -55.08 0.61 46.38
N GLN A 248 -53.85 0.45 46.85
CA GLN A 248 -53.53 -0.31 48.07
C GLN A 248 -54.21 0.30 49.30
N ASP A 249 -54.18 1.62 49.47
CA ASP A 249 -54.87 2.31 50.56
C ASP A 249 -56.39 2.13 50.50
N LYS A 250 -56.98 2.20 49.30
CA LYS A 250 -58.42 1.91 49.09
C LYS A 250 -58.75 0.46 49.44
N VAL A 251 -57.92 -0.52 49.03
CA VAL A 251 -58.09 -1.93 49.40
C VAL A 251 -57.98 -2.11 50.92
N ASN A 252 -56.93 -1.58 51.55
CA ASN A 252 -56.71 -1.65 52.99
C ASN A 252 -57.89 -1.02 53.78
N TYR A 253 -58.43 0.11 53.31
CA TYR A 253 -59.62 0.73 53.89
C TYR A 253 -60.84 -0.21 53.83
N TRP A 254 -61.15 -0.78 52.67
CA TRP A 254 -62.28 -1.69 52.52
C TRP A 254 -62.10 -2.99 53.31
N THR A 255 -60.90 -3.59 53.30
CA THR A 255 -60.58 -4.76 54.13
C THR A 255 -60.77 -4.47 55.62
N ASN A 256 -60.22 -3.36 56.12
CA ASN A 256 -60.41 -2.97 57.53
C ASN A 256 -61.87 -2.67 57.89
N ARG A 257 -62.65 -2.13 56.95
CA ARG A 257 -64.09 -1.91 57.13
C ARG A 257 -64.84 -3.23 57.21
N TYR A 258 -64.65 -4.13 56.25
CA TYR A 258 -65.34 -5.42 56.23
C TYR A 258 -64.96 -6.30 57.41
N ASN A 259 -63.68 -6.30 57.83
CA ASN A 259 -63.27 -7.01 59.04
C ASN A 259 -64.02 -6.50 60.28
N LYS A 260 -64.18 -5.18 60.45
CA LYS A 260 -64.98 -4.61 61.55
C LYS A 260 -66.47 -4.93 61.44
N GLU A 261 -67.03 -4.94 60.23
CA GLU A 261 -68.44 -5.34 60.01
C GLU A 261 -68.64 -6.83 60.35
N ILE A 262 -67.67 -7.70 60.04
CA ILE A 262 -67.67 -9.12 60.43
C ILE A 262 -67.53 -9.27 61.96
N GLU A 263 -66.56 -8.58 62.59
CA GLU A 263 -66.37 -8.59 64.06
C GLU A 263 -67.64 -8.16 64.81
N MET A 264 -68.36 -7.13 64.33
CA MET A 264 -69.64 -6.72 64.91
C MET A 264 -70.73 -7.79 64.73
N LEU A 265 -70.84 -8.39 63.54
CA LEU A 265 -71.81 -9.44 63.27
C LEU A 265 -71.55 -10.71 64.09
N ASP A 266 -70.28 -11.09 64.30
CA ASP A 266 -69.90 -12.20 65.16
C ASP A 266 -70.26 -11.93 66.63
N VAL A 267 -70.06 -10.69 67.12
CA VAL A 267 -70.49 -10.27 68.47
C VAL A 267 -72.02 -10.31 68.61
N ASP A 268 -72.77 -9.81 67.63
CA ASP A 268 -74.23 -9.84 67.63
C ASP A 268 -74.76 -11.29 67.54
N LEU A 269 -74.09 -12.15 66.77
CA LEU A 269 -74.40 -13.59 66.69
C LEU A 269 -74.17 -14.25 68.06
N LEU A 270 -73.03 -14.01 68.72
CA LEU A 270 -72.75 -14.53 70.07
C LEU A 270 -73.75 -14.02 71.12
N GLN A 271 -74.16 -12.75 71.04
CA GLN A 271 -75.19 -12.22 71.94
C GLN A 271 -76.56 -12.85 71.69
N THR A 272 -76.93 -13.08 70.42
CA THR A 272 -78.24 -13.66 70.08
C THR A 272 -78.30 -15.15 70.38
N THR A 273 -77.22 -15.92 70.16
CA THR A 273 -77.15 -17.33 70.60
C THR A 273 -77.22 -17.43 72.12
N SER A 274 -76.47 -16.61 72.86
CA SER A 274 -76.53 -16.56 74.33
C SER A 274 -77.94 -16.25 74.84
N LYS A 275 -78.64 -15.24 74.26
CA LYS A 275 -80.05 -14.94 74.58
C LYS A 275 -81.00 -16.11 74.25
N ILE A 276 -80.77 -16.83 73.15
CA ILE A 276 -81.55 -18.01 72.78
C ILE A 276 -81.32 -19.16 73.78
N GLU A 277 -80.09 -19.35 74.27
CA GLU A 277 -79.77 -20.33 75.31
C GLU A 277 -80.39 -19.98 76.67
N GLU A 278 -80.32 -18.71 77.08
CA GLU A 278 -81.00 -18.22 78.28
C GLU A 278 -82.52 -18.40 78.19
N LEU A 279 -83.14 -18.04 77.05
CA LEU A 279 -84.57 -18.26 76.83
C LEU A 279 -84.97 -19.74 76.79
N LYS A 280 -84.11 -20.63 76.27
CA LYS A 280 -84.31 -22.08 76.35
C LYS A 280 -84.30 -22.57 77.80
N LYS A 281 -83.29 -22.16 78.59
CA LYS A 281 -83.17 -22.50 80.01
C LYS A 281 -84.36 -22.00 80.82
N ASN A 282 -84.75 -20.73 80.67
CA ASN A 282 -85.91 -20.15 81.34
C ASN A 282 -87.23 -20.85 80.92
N ARG A 283 -87.34 -21.29 79.66
CA ARG A 283 -88.48 -22.10 79.20
C ARG A 283 -88.51 -23.50 79.82
N GLU A 284 -87.35 -24.12 80.02
CA GLU A 284 -87.22 -25.42 80.66
C GLU A 284 -87.61 -25.33 82.15
N GLU A 285 -87.03 -24.38 82.89
CA GLU A 285 -87.37 -24.11 84.30
C GLU A 285 -88.87 -23.78 84.50
N THR A 286 -89.45 -22.94 83.64
CA THR A 286 -90.89 -22.61 83.72
C THR A 286 -91.80 -23.78 83.33
N LEU A 287 -91.35 -24.69 82.45
CA LEU A 287 -92.08 -25.92 82.11
C LEU A 287 -92.04 -26.92 83.28
N GLU A 288 -90.89 -27.07 83.95
CA GLU A 288 -90.76 -27.86 85.18
C GLU A 288 -91.66 -27.32 86.30
N GLU A 289 -91.63 -26.00 86.55
CA GLU A 289 -92.54 -25.36 87.50
C GLU A 289 -94.02 -25.58 87.16
N PHE A 290 -94.38 -25.46 85.88
CA PHE A 290 -95.75 -25.67 85.42
C PHE A 290 -96.19 -27.12 85.66
N ASN A 291 -95.36 -28.10 85.30
CA ASN A 291 -95.63 -29.52 85.54
C ASN A 291 -95.80 -29.81 87.04
N MET A 292 -94.91 -29.28 87.89
CA MET A 292 -95.01 -29.40 89.36
C MET A 292 -96.28 -28.77 89.93
N LYS A 293 -96.68 -27.59 89.44
CA LYS A 293 -97.94 -26.93 89.82
C LYS A 293 -99.17 -27.71 89.32
N GLN A 294 -99.12 -28.26 88.11
CA GLN A 294 -100.18 -29.08 87.53
C GLN A 294 -100.37 -30.39 88.29
N GLU A 295 -99.28 -31.08 88.67
CA GLU A 295 -99.34 -32.22 89.58
C GLU A 295 -99.97 -31.88 90.93
N LYS A 296 -99.58 -30.74 91.53
CA LYS A 296 -100.12 -30.29 92.81
C LYS A 296 -101.62 -29.99 92.71
N MET A 297 -102.06 -29.33 91.62
CA MET A 297 -103.48 -29.11 91.35
C MET A 297 -104.22 -30.43 91.14
N ALA A 298 -103.65 -31.39 90.41
CA ALA A 298 -104.25 -32.71 90.20
C ALA A 298 -104.39 -33.51 91.51
N LYS A 299 -103.45 -33.37 92.46
CA LYS A 299 -103.54 -33.93 93.82
C LYS A 299 -104.67 -33.27 94.61
N LEU A 300 -104.73 -31.93 94.66
CA LEU A 300 -105.80 -31.18 95.33
C LEU A 300 -107.19 -31.43 94.73
N GLN A 301 -107.30 -31.58 93.40
CA GLN A 301 -108.55 -31.93 92.71
C GLN A 301 -109.05 -33.31 93.15
N LYS A 302 -108.16 -34.31 93.24
CA LYS A 302 -108.51 -35.66 93.74
C LYS A 302 -108.97 -35.61 95.20
N GLU A 303 -108.28 -34.86 96.06
CA GLU A 303 -108.66 -34.68 97.46
C GLU A 303 -110.03 -33.99 97.59
N SER A 304 -110.29 -32.95 96.79
CA SER A 304 -111.58 -32.24 96.74
C SER A 304 -112.72 -33.15 96.26
N ASP A 305 -112.52 -33.89 95.17
CA ASP A 305 -113.49 -34.85 94.64
C ASP A 305 -113.79 -35.97 95.68
N GLU A 306 -112.79 -36.40 96.45
CA GLU A 306 -112.95 -37.38 97.53
C GLU A 306 -113.69 -36.83 98.74
N GLN A 307 -113.39 -35.59 99.15
CA GLN A 307 -114.18 -34.86 100.16
C GLN A 307 -115.64 -34.66 99.71
N GLU A 308 -115.88 -34.32 98.45
CA GLU A 308 -117.24 -34.14 97.92
C GLU A 308 -118.01 -35.47 97.90
N ARG A 309 -117.35 -36.58 97.51
CA ARG A 309 -117.91 -37.94 97.62
C ARG A 309 -118.27 -38.29 99.06
N LEU A 310 -117.42 -37.97 100.04
CA LEU A 310 -117.70 -38.17 101.47
C LEU A 310 -118.89 -37.32 101.93
N MET A 311 -118.99 -36.06 101.51
CA MET A 311 -120.10 -35.17 101.83
C MET A 311 -121.42 -35.63 101.20
N ARG A 312 -121.42 -36.06 99.93
CA ARG A 312 -122.60 -36.67 99.27
C ARG A 312 -123.04 -37.94 100.01
N ARG A 313 -122.11 -38.82 100.44
CA ARG A 313 -122.43 -40.00 101.27
C ARG A 313 -123.10 -39.60 102.59
N LYS A 314 -122.56 -38.62 103.32
CA LYS A 314 -123.18 -38.06 104.55
C LYS A 314 -124.58 -37.49 104.30
N GLN A 315 -124.79 -36.75 103.21
CA GLN A 315 -126.10 -36.21 102.85
C GLN A 315 -127.12 -37.30 102.52
N VAL A 316 -126.72 -38.37 101.82
CA VAL A 316 -127.60 -39.52 101.54
C VAL A 316 -127.99 -40.24 102.84
N MET A 317 -127.02 -40.48 103.74
CA MET A 317 -127.31 -41.06 105.07
C MET A 317 -128.27 -40.17 105.89
N SER A 318 -128.06 -38.86 105.90
CA SER A 318 -128.93 -37.90 106.59
C SER A 318 -130.35 -37.89 105.99
N ARG A 319 -130.49 -37.88 104.66
CA ARG A 319 -131.80 -37.99 103.98
C ARG A 319 -132.50 -39.31 104.30
N ALA A 320 -131.78 -40.43 104.32
CA ALA A 320 -132.33 -41.72 104.71
C ALA A 320 -132.84 -41.70 106.17
N ALA A 321 -132.06 -41.13 107.10
CA ALA A 321 -132.49 -40.94 108.49
C ALA A 321 -133.76 -40.07 108.61
N VAL A 322 -133.85 -38.97 107.86
CA VAL A 322 -135.06 -38.11 107.82
C VAL A 322 -136.28 -38.86 107.25
N ILE A 323 -136.10 -39.71 106.23
CA ILE A 323 -137.18 -40.55 105.68
C ILE A 323 -137.66 -41.56 106.72
N ILE A 324 -136.75 -42.22 107.44
CA ILE A 324 -137.10 -43.16 108.53
C ILE A 324 -137.85 -42.43 109.65
N GLN A 325 -137.36 -41.27 110.09
CA GLN A 325 -138.02 -40.46 111.13
C GLN A 325 -139.42 -39.97 110.70
N THR A 326 -139.59 -39.53 109.45
CA THR A 326 -140.89 -39.07 108.95
C THR A 326 -141.87 -40.22 108.73
N TRP A 327 -141.42 -41.41 108.32
CA TRP A 327 -142.23 -42.63 108.25
C TRP A 327 -142.76 -43.03 109.64
N TRP A 328 -141.90 -43.06 110.65
CA TRP A 328 -142.29 -43.32 112.05
C TRP A 328 -143.30 -42.30 112.59
N ARG A 329 -143.07 -41.00 112.38
CA ARG A 329 -144.02 -39.93 112.77
C ARG A 329 -145.39 -40.11 112.10
N LYS A 330 -145.42 -40.52 110.82
CA LYS A 330 -146.66 -40.71 110.04
C LYS A 330 -147.47 -41.94 110.50
N ILE A 331 -146.81 -42.98 111.01
CA ILE A 331 -147.46 -44.14 111.65
C ILE A 331 -148.10 -43.75 112.99
N LEU A 332 -147.39 -42.97 113.82
CA LEU A 332 -147.89 -42.44 115.09
C LEU A 332 -149.17 -41.60 114.91
N ILE A 333 -149.18 -40.67 113.95
CA ILE A 333 -150.33 -39.80 113.66
C ILE A 333 -151.56 -40.60 113.21
N LYS A 334 -151.38 -41.70 112.45
CA LYS A 334 -152.50 -42.55 112.00
C LYS A 334 -153.23 -43.32 113.12
N ARG A 335 -152.67 -43.40 114.34
CA ARG A 335 -153.30 -44.10 115.47
C ARG A 335 -154.18 -43.21 116.37
N LEU A 336 -154.12 -41.88 116.24
CA LEU A 336 -154.62 -40.95 117.27
C LEU A 336 -155.81 -40.05 116.88
N PHE A 337 -156.28 -40.05 115.63
CA PHE A 337 -157.42 -39.20 115.21
C PHE A 337 -158.55 -39.97 114.51
N LYS A 338 -159.67 -40.16 115.23
CA LYS A 338 -160.91 -40.73 114.69
C LYS A 338 -162.16 -40.20 115.44
N ARG A 339 -162.64 -38.99 115.10
CA ARG A 339 -164.09 -38.57 115.11
C ARG A 339 -164.31 -37.07 114.79
N LYS A 340 -165.29 -36.80 113.90
CA LYS A 340 -165.86 -35.50 113.45
C LYS A 340 -164.88 -34.55 112.73
N SER A 341 -165.21 -33.88 111.63
CA SER A 341 -166.38 -33.87 110.71
C SER A 341 -165.89 -33.32 109.35
N GLU A 342 -166.07 -33.96 108.20
CA GLU A 342 -167.32 -34.02 107.40
C GLU A 342 -168.00 -32.67 107.12
N ALA A 343 -167.67 -32.06 105.98
CA ALA A 343 -168.51 -31.12 105.23
C ALA A 343 -168.11 -31.10 103.74
N ASN A 344 -169.03 -31.52 102.87
CA ASN A 344 -169.24 -31.25 101.44
C ASN A 344 -168.04 -30.84 100.53
N MET A 345 -167.63 -31.62 99.52
CA MET A 345 -168.30 -31.93 98.22
C MET A 345 -168.19 -30.89 97.08
N VAL A 346 -167.72 -31.38 95.92
CA VAL A 346 -168.23 -31.15 94.54
C VAL A 346 -167.55 -30.12 93.58
N LYS A 347 -166.85 -30.71 92.57
CA LYS A 347 -166.67 -30.36 91.13
C LYS A 347 -165.86 -29.13 90.66
N GLY A 348 -164.99 -29.36 89.66
CA GLY A 348 -164.58 -28.36 88.65
C GLY A 348 -163.11 -28.41 88.16
N LYS A 349 -162.66 -29.48 87.46
CA LYS A 349 -162.43 -29.55 85.99
C LYS A 349 -161.28 -28.71 85.37
N GLY A 350 -160.19 -29.40 85.00
CA GLY A 350 -159.33 -29.11 83.82
C GLY A 350 -158.13 -28.18 84.03
N LYS A 351 -157.11 -28.15 83.14
CA LYS A 351 -156.80 -29.03 81.99
C LYS A 351 -155.35 -28.76 81.50
N LYS A 352 -154.68 -29.76 80.91
CA LYS A 352 -153.48 -29.69 80.02
C LYS A 352 -152.13 -29.22 80.63
N LYS A 353 -150.96 -29.45 79.99
CA LYS A 353 -150.36 -30.60 79.23
C LYS A 353 -149.02 -30.14 78.60
N LEU A 354 -147.97 -30.99 78.60
CA LEU A 354 -146.66 -30.82 77.88
C LEU A 354 -145.85 -29.57 78.31
N GLY A 355 -144.54 -29.40 78.06
CA GLY A 355 -143.42 -30.16 77.44
C GLY A 355 -142.13 -29.32 77.65
N LYS A 356 -140.90 -29.64 77.21
CA LYS A 356 -140.24 -30.72 76.43
C LYS A 356 -138.76 -30.79 76.94
N LYS A 357 -138.03 -31.91 76.82
CA LYS A 357 -136.89 -32.13 75.87
C LYS A 357 -136.20 -30.86 75.31
N LYS A 358 -134.88 -30.80 75.24
CA LYS A 358 -133.97 -31.88 74.79
C LYS A 358 -132.62 -31.86 75.51
#